data_AF-V4K414-F1
#
_entry.id   AF-V4K414-F1
#
_cell.length_a   1.000
_cell.length_b   1.000
_cell.length_c   1.000
_cell.angle_alpha   90.00
_cell.angle_beta   90.00
_cell.angle_gamma   90.00
#
_symmetry.space_group_name_H-M   'P 1'
#
loop_
_entity.id
_entity.type
_entity.pdbx_description
1 polymer ?
#
loop_
_entity_poly.entity_id
_entity_poly.type
_entity_poly.pdbx_seq_one_letter_code
_entity_poly.pdbx_strand_id
1 'polypeptide(L)'
;MFYPGKIRGGSFTFDIGTAGSVTLLLQAIMPLMAVSEHPMSVRVIGGTDVPMSPPIDYIRFVLRPLLAKAGFDFSVSLVKRGHYPRGGGEVIVATQGGSKLRPLELVSSGKVLSVGGLSHCVRLPSHVAVRQARAAEEVLRALKVPIRIEVEHYEGRPDPHLGPGSGITLWAITERSILGGDSLGERGKPAEQVGKEAASALLRDLSTGMALDSHASDMLLVYAALASGTSRLGGASLTSHARTVIDLIKMISPKVSIRIEGGANEGPFLAEIQGGLGAL
;
A
#
# COMPACT_ATOMS: atom_id res chain seq x y z
N MET A 1 25.97 -15.28 5.74
CA MET A 1 26.63 -13.95 5.75
C MET A 1 26.25 -13.24 4.46
N PHE A 2 25.70 -12.03 4.53
CA PHE A 2 25.28 -11.25 3.37
C PHE A 2 26.14 -9.99 3.29
N TYR A 3 26.66 -9.68 2.10
CA TYR A 3 27.53 -8.52 1.85
C TYR A 3 26.89 -7.65 0.76
N PRO A 4 26.26 -6.51 1.10
CA PRO A 4 25.56 -5.69 0.12
C PRO A 4 26.53 -5.10 -0.90
N GLY A 5 26.16 -5.19 -2.18
CA GLY A 5 26.90 -4.59 -3.30
C GLY A 5 26.26 -3.29 -3.78
N LYS A 6 26.84 -2.70 -4.84
CA LYS A 6 26.25 -1.53 -5.52
C LYS A 6 24.91 -1.89 -6.15
N ILE A 7 23.93 -1.00 -6.04
CA ILE A 7 22.65 -1.09 -6.73
C ILE A 7 22.89 -0.97 -8.23
N ARG A 8 22.22 -1.82 -9.02
CA ARG A 8 22.28 -1.80 -10.48
C ARG A 8 20.87 -1.63 -11.05
N GLY A 9 20.76 -0.79 -12.07
CA GLY A 9 19.54 -0.67 -12.87
C GLY A 9 19.31 -1.90 -13.75
N GLY A 10 18.17 -1.91 -14.45
CA GLY A 10 17.84 -2.94 -15.42
C GLY A 10 16.46 -3.56 -15.23
N SER A 11 16.24 -4.67 -15.92
CA SER A 11 14.98 -5.42 -15.89
C SER A 11 15.15 -6.70 -15.08
N PHE A 12 14.25 -6.91 -14.12
CA PHE A 12 14.27 -8.06 -13.23
C PHE A 12 12.93 -8.79 -13.31
N THR A 13 12.96 -10.12 -13.27
CA THR A 13 11.75 -10.94 -13.18
C THR A 13 11.85 -11.84 -11.96
N PHE A 14 10.82 -11.79 -11.12
CA PHE A 14 10.68 -12.65 -9.95
C PHE A 14 9.42 -13.48 -10.09
N ASP A 15 9.56 -14.79 -10.09
CA ASP A 15 8.44 -15.72 -9.96
C ASP A 15 8.46 -16.33 -8.56
N ILE A 16 7.46 -15.99 -7.75
CA ILE A 16 7.34 -16.48 -6.38
C ILE A 16 6.98 -17.99 -6.38
N GLY A 17 6.47 -18.53 -7.48
CA GLY A 17 6.09 -19.94 -7.65
C GLY A 17 4.88 -20.39 -6.81
N THR A 18 4.35 -19.52 -5.95
CA THR A 18 3.22 -19.76 -5.05
C THR A 18 2.30 -18.54 -4.99
N ALA A 19 1.28 -18.57 -4.13
CA ALA A 19 0.49 -17.39 -3.78
C ALA A 19 1.19 -16.44 -2.79
N GLY A 20 2.53 -16.46 -2.70
CA GLY A 20 3.25 -15.47 -1.92
C GLY A 20 3.01 -14.05 -2.47
N SER A 21 2.95 -13.08 -1.55
CA SER A 21 2.51 -11.72 -1.86
C SER A 21 3.50 -10.97 -2.74
N VAL A 22 3.00 -10.51 -3.88
CA VAL A 22 3.72 -9.58 -4.76
C VAL A 22 3.99 -8.28 -4.02
N THR A 23 3.03 -7.75 -3.24
CA THR A 23 3.19 -6.46 -2.58
C THR A 23 4.24 -6.50 -1.46
N LEU A 24 4.39 -7.62 -0.75
CA LEU A 24 5.48 -7.79 0.22
C LEU A 24 6.86 -7.82 -0.46
N LEU A 25 7.00 -8.51 -1.60
CA LEU A 25 8.25 -8.45 -2.38
C LEU A 25 8.51 -7.03 -2.87
N LEU A 26 7.48 -6.33 -3.35
CA LEU A 26 7.59 -4.93 -3.76
C LEU A 26 8.04 -4.03 -2.60
N GLN A 27 7.51 -4.20 -1.39
CA GLN A 27 7.95 -3.43 -0.22
C GLN A 27 9.44 -3.64 0.11
N ALA A 28 9.98 -4.82 -0.14
CA ALA A 28 11.41 -5.09 0.06
C ALA A 28 12.31 -4.45 -1.01
N ILE A 29 11.86 -4.39 -2.27
CA ILE A 29 12.69 -3.90 -3.39
C ILE A 29 12.50 -2.42 -3.71
N MET A 30 11.31 -1.85 -3.48
CA MET A 30 11.02 -0.46 -3.83
C MET A 30 11.90 0.56 -3.10
N PRO A 31 12.33 0.36 -1.84
CA PRO A 31 13.33 1.23 -1.22
C PRO A 31 14.64 1.29 -2.03
N LEU A 32 15.08 0.16 -2.61
CA LEU A 32 16.26 0.11 -3.49
C LEU A 32 15.99 0.84 -4.82
N MET A 33 14.80 0.67 -5.38
CA MET A 33 14.38 1.38 -6.60
C MET A 33 14.33 2.89 -6.37
N ALA A 34 13.90 3.33 -5.19
CA ALA A 34 13.78 4.75 -4.82
C ALA A 34 15.12 5.47 -4.67
N VAL A 35 16.21 4.73 -4.42
CA VAL A 35 17.56 5.30 -4.26
C VAL A 35 18.51 4.94 -5.40
N SER A 36 18.04 4.16 -6.38
CA SER A 36 18.79 3.83 -7.58
C SER A 36 18.98 5.07 -8.46
N GLU A 37 20.21 5.29 -8.95
CA GLU A 37 20.49 6.31 -9.97
C GLU A 37 20.08 5.87 -11.39
N HIS A 38 19.72 4.60 -11.56
CA HIS A 38 19.45 4.00 -12.86
C HIS A 38 17.98 3.56 -12.99
N PRO A 39 17.42 3.58 -14.20
CA PRO A 39 16.10 3.01 -14.46
C PRO A 39 16.01 1.56 -14.03
N MET A 40 14.87 1.19 -13.46
CA MET A 40 14.58 -0.17 -13.00
C MET A 40 13.17 -0.57 -13.44
N SER A 41 13.03 -1.79 -13.92
CA SER A 41 11.74 -2.43 -14.20
C SER A 41 11.72 -3.79 -13.53
N VAL A 42 10.71 -4.04 -12.71
CA VAL A 42 10.55 -5.29 -11.98
C VAL A 42 9.21 -5.91 -12.33
N ARG A 43 9.26 -7.08 -12.95
CA ARG A 43 8.11 -7.94 -13.19
C ARG A 43 8.03 -8.98 -12.08
N VAL A 44 6.89 -9.07 -11.41
CA VAL A 44 6.65 -10.04 -10.34
C VAL A 44 5.44 -10.90 -10.67
N ILE A 45 5.60 -12.21 -10.55
CA ILE A 45 4.52 -13.20 -10.64
C ILE A 45 4.26 -13.78 -9.25
N GLY A 46 3.00 -13.77 -8.80
CA GLY A 46 2.61 -14.25 -7.48
C GLY A 46 1.18 -13.88 -7.08
N GLY A 47 0.92 -13.72 -5.79
CA GLY A 47 -0.36 -13.25 -5.27
C GLY A 47 -0.45 -11.72 -5.26
N THR A 48 -1.40 -11.13 -6.01
CA THR A 48 -1.67 -9.68 -6.01
C THR A 48 -2.67 -9.26 -4.93
N ASP A 49 -3.50 -10.21 -4.51
CA ASP A 49 -4.61 -10.03 -3.59
C ASP A 49 -4.64 -11.23 -2.63
N VAL A 50 -3.80 -11.18 -1.59
CA VAL A 50 -3.62 -12.29 -0.64
C VAL A 50 -3.70 -11.81 0.82
N PRO A 51 -4.19 -12.65 1.75
CA PRO A 51 -4.29 -12.29 3.16
C PRO A 51 -2.96 -11.85 3.76
N MET A 52 -3.01 -11.07 4.84
CA MET A 52 -1.84 -10.59 5.57
C MET A 52 -0.88 -9.73 4.74
N SER A 53 -1.35 -9.15 3.63
CA SER A 53 -0.61 -8.15 2.86
C SER A 53 -1.58 -7.19 2.18
N PRO A 54 -1.22 -5.92 2.01
CA PRO A 54 -2.05 -4.98 1.26
C PRO A 54 -2.21 -5.43 -0.19
N PRO A 55 -3.40 -5.28 -0.79
CA PRO A 55 -3.64 -5.64 -2.18
C PRO A 55 -2.86 -4.73 -3.13
N ILE A 56 -2.63 -5.18 -4.36
CA ILE A 56 -1.87 -4.38 -5.35
C ILE A 56 -2.48 -2.99 -5.60
N ASP A 57 -3.81 -2.87 -5.50
CA ASP A 57 -4.49 -1.61 -5.70
C ASP A 57 -4.21 -0.60 -4.58
N TYR A 58 -3.89 -1.06 -3.36
CA TYR A 58 -3.39 -0.20 -2.30
C TYR A 58 -2.06 0.46 -2.72
N ILE A 59 -1.17 -0.29 -3.37
CA ILE A 59 0.09 0.25 -3.90
C ILE A 59 -0.19 1.29 -5.00
N ARG A 60 -1.12 0.99 -5.92
CA ARG A 60 -1.46 1.87 -7.07
C ARG A 60 -2.08 3.20 -6.65
N PHE A 61 -3.01 3.17 -5.70
CA PHE A 61 -3.89 4.30 -5.39
C PHE A 61 -3.61 4.99 -4.06
N VAL A 62 -2.86 4.36 -3.15
CA VAL A 62 -2.50 4.94 -1.84
C VAL A 62 -1.00 5.14 -1.72
N LEU A 63 -0.21 4.07 -1.79
CA LEU A 63 1.23 4.17 -1.53
C LEU A 63 1.96 4.98 -2.61
N ARG A 64 1.70 4.72 -3.89
CA ARG A 64 2.33 5.45 -5.01
C ARG A 64 2.17 6.96 -4.89
N PRO A 65 0.95 7.53 -4.76
CA PRO A 65 0.82 8.99 -4.65
C PRO A 65 1.40 9.55 -3.34
N LEU A 66 1.46 8.78 -2.24
CA LEU A 66 2.17 9.18 -1.03
C LEU A 66 3.69 9.26 -1.27
N LEU A 67 4.29 8.27 -1.92
CA LEU A 67 5.72 8.25 -2.24
C LEU A 67 6.10 9.28 -3.30
N ALA A 68 5.19 9.63 -4.20
CA ALA A 68 5.37 10.75 -5.11
C ALA A 68 5.59 12.08 -4.36
N LYS A 69 4.94 12.28 -3.20
CA LYS A 69 5.20 13.45 -2.32
C LYS A 69 6.62 13.44 -1.75
N ALA A 70 7.21 12.26 -1.54
CA ALA A 70 8.61 12.10 -1.15
C ALA A 70 9.58 12.30 -2.33
N GLY A 71 9.10 12.49 -3.55
CA GLY A 71 9.93 12.60 -4.75
C GLY A 71 10.31 11.27 -5.39
N PHE A 72 9.64 10.16 -5.01
CA PHE A 72 9.78 8.86 -5.67
C PHE A 72 8.55 8.57 -6.53
N ASP A 73 8.69 8.76 -7.84
CA ASP A 73 7.67 8.38 -8.82
C ASP A 73 8.02 7.05 -9.50
N PHE A 74 7.00 6.24 -9.69
CA PHE A 74 7.07 4.93 -10.31
C PHE A 74 5.73 4.57 -10.95
N SER A 75 5.74 3.71 -11.95
CA SER A 75 4.54 3.13 -12.54
C SER A 75 4.23 1.77 -11.90
N VAL A 76 2.94 1.42 -11.86
CA VAL A 76 2.46 0.11 -11.43
C VAL A 76 1.44 -0.37 -12.46
N SER A 77 1.81 -1.41 -13.21
CA SER A 77 0.96 -2.06 -14.20
C SER A 77 0.51 -3.40 -13.66
N LEU A 78 -0.77 -3.52 -13.33
CA LEU A 78 -1.41 -4.80 -13.01
C LEU A 78 -1.74 -5.50 -14.34
N VAL A 79 -0.94 -6.50 -14.71
CA VAL A 79 -1.14 -7.28 -15.94
C VAL A 79 -2.23 -8.31 -15.73
N LYS A 80 -2.24 -8.95 -14.55
CA LYS A 80 -3.19 -10.00 -14.21
C LYS A 80 -3.35 -10.12 -12.70
N ARG A 81 -4.56 -10.38 -12.21
CA ARG A 81 -4.77 -10.65 -10.77
C ARG A 81 -4.41 -12.08 -10.40
N GLY A 82 -4.02 -12.26 -9.15
CA GLY A 82 -3.72 -13.56 -8.56
C GLY A 82 -4.14 -13.59 -7.11
N HIS A 83 -5.17 -14.38 -6.80
CA HIS A 83 -5.73 -14.49 -5.46
C HIS A 83 -5.26 -15.74 -4.74
N TYR A 84 -5.21 -15.67 -3.41
CA TYR A 84 -4.98 -16.84 -2.57
C TYR A 84 -6.07 -17.92 -2.81
N PRO A 85 -5.74 -19.23 -2.78
CA PRO A 85 -4.42 -19.84 -2.57
C PRO A 85 -3.63 -20.06 -3.86
N ARG A 86 -4.18 -19.70 -5.03
CA ARG A 86 -3.59 -20.06 -6.33
C ARG A 86 -2.52 -19.08 -6.81
N GLY A 87 -2.62 -17.80 -6.46
CA GLY A 87 -1.73 -16.75 -6.92
C GLY A 87 -1.72 -16.63 -8.45
N GLY A 88 -0.52 -16.52 -9.02
CA GLY A 88 -0.29 -16.48 -10.46
C GLY A 88 -0.69 -15.18 -11.15
N GLY A 89 -0.94 -14.13 -10.37
CA GLY A 89 -1.08 -12.76 -10.86
C GLY A 89 0.28 -12.19 -11.28
N GLU A 90 0.25 -11.07 -11.99
CA GLU A 90 1.42 -10.46 -12.60
C GLU A 90 1.34 -8.94 -12.50
N VAL A 91 2.42 -8.36 -11.99
CA VAL A 91 2.58 -6.91 -11.81
C VAL A 91 3.93 -6.49 -12.39
N ILE A 92 3.95 -5.34 -13.05
CA ILE A 92 5.18 -4.68 -13.50
C ILE A 92 5.28 -3.33 -12.78
N VAL A 93 6.37 -3.10 -12.07
CA VAL A 93 6.69 -1.83 -11.42
C VAL A 93 7.94 -1.25 -12.07
N ALA A 94 7.90 0.02 -12.47
CA ALA A 94 9.06 0.66 -13.10
C ALA A 94 9.32 2.08 -12.59
N THR A 95 10.59 2.47 -12.53
CA THR A 95 11.03 3.84 -12.22
C THR A 95 12.16 4.25 -13.15
N GLN A 96 12.32 5.55 -13.38
CA GLN A 96 13.41 6.11 -14.18
C GLN A 96 14.73 6.21 -13.39
N GLY A 97 14.71 5.96 -12.08
CA GLY A 97 15.85 6.18 -11.20
C GLY A 97 16.14 7.68 -11.01
N GLY A 98 17.20 7.98 -10.26
CA GLY A 98 17.63 9.35 -9.95
C GLY A 98 16.66 10.11 -9.04
N SER A 99 15.78 9.39 -8.33
CA SER A 99 14.86 9.99 -7.36
C SER A 99 15.64 10.64 -6.23
N LYS A 100 15.20 11.85 -5.84
CA LYS A 100 15.76 12.57 -4.70
C LYS A 100 14.73 12.56 -3.59
N LEU A 101 14.85 11.59 -2.70
CA LEU A 101 13.93 11.45 -1.56
C LEU A 101 13.99 12.70 -0.67
N ARG A 102 12.84 13.32 -0.49
CA ARG A 102 12.66 14.53 0.33
C ARG A 102 11.96 14.16 1.62
N PRO A 103 12.23 14.90 2.71
CA PRO A 103 11.49 14.72 3.94
C PRO A 103 9.98 14.92 3.74
N LEU A 104 9.20 14.10 4.42
CA LEU A 104 7.74 14.13 4.37
C LEU A 104 7.18 14.90 5.57
N GLU A 105 6.29 15.86 5.32
CA GLU A 105 5.46 16.49 6.36
C GLU A 105 4.02 15.99 6.19
N LEU A 106 3.74 14.82 6.77
CA LEU A 106 2.45 14.14 6.72
C LEU A 106 1.98 13.87 8.14
N VAL A 107 1.54 14.93 8.84
CA VAL A 107 1.16 14.84 10.27
C VAL A 107 -0.34 14.64 10.47
N SER A 108 -1.17 15.40 9.76
CA SER A 108 -2.63 15.32 9.84
C SER A 108 -3.23 15.24 8.45
N SER A 109 -4.36 14.55 8.31
CA SER A 109 -5.08 14.40 7.04
C SER A 109 -5.86 15.65 6.64
N GLY A 110 -6.38 16.40 7.61
CA GLY A 110 -7.30 17.51 7.34
C GLY A 110 -8.67 16.99 6.92
N LYS A 111 -9.44 17.80 6.18
CA LYS A 111 -10.77 17.39 5.74
C LYS A 111 -10.70 16.34 4.62
N VAL A 112 -11.64 15.40 4.64
CA VAL A 112 -11.88 14.51 3.50
C VAL A 112 -12.52 15.30 2.37
N LEU A 113 -11.97 15.19 1.17
CA LEU A 113 -12.44 15.87 -0.03
C LEU A 113 -13.29 14.94 -0.91
N SER A 114 -12.89 13.68 -1.05
CA SER A 114 -13.60 12.66 -1.79
C SER A 114 -13.11 11.26 -1.42
N VAL A 115 -13.87 10.24 -1.79
CA VAL A 115 -13.46 8.84 -1.67
C VAL A 115 -13.52 8.16 -3.04
N GLY A 116 -12.41 7.55 -3.42
CA GLY A 116 -12.31 6.64 -4.55
C GLY A 116 -12.32 5.18 -4.10
N GLY A 117 -12.61 4.27 -5.03
CA GLY A 117 -12.49 2.85 -4.78
C GLY A 117 -12.44 2.02 -6.05
N LEU A 118 -11.91 0.82 -5.93
CA LEU A 118 -11.93 -0.22 -6.95
C LEU A 118 -12.37 -1.53 -6.29
N SER A 119 -13.53 -2.04 -6.69
CA SER A 119 -14.02 -3.35 -6.29
C SER A 119 -13.90 -4.32 -7.45
N HIS A 120 -13.31 -5.49 -7.21
CA HIS A 120 -13.03 -6.45 -8.27
C HIS A 120 -13.51 -7.86 -7.97
N CYS A 121 -13.80 -8.62 -9.02
CA CYS A 121 -13.91 -10.07 -8.95
C CYS A 121 -13.43 -10.76 -10.22
N VAL A 122 -12.81 -11.93 -10.07
CA VAL A 122 -12.34 -12.79 -11.17
C VAL A 122 -12.89 -14.20 -10.97
N ARG A 123 -13.26 -14.87 -12.07
CA ARG A 123 -13.90 -16.20 -12.06
C ARG A 123 -15.09 -16.31 -11.09
N LEU A 124 -15.83 -15.22 -10.95
CA LEU A 124 -17.03 -15.09 -10.12
C LEU A 124 -18.06 -14.26 -10.90
N PRO A 125 -19.36 -14.38 -10.60
CA PRO A 125 -20.37 -13.52 -11.20
C PRO A 125 -20.08 -12.03 -10.92
N SER A 126 -20.24 -11.17 -11.93
CA SER A 126 -19.95 -9.73 -11.85
C SER A 126 -20.67 -9.00 -10.71
N HIS A 127 -21.85 -9.51 -10.31
CA HIS A 127 -22.61 -8.97 -9.19
C HIS A 127 -21.87 -9.03 -7.85
N VAL A 128 -20.81 -9.85 -7.70
CA VAL A 128 -20.00 -9.92 -6.48
C VAL A 128 -19.32 -8.59 -6.22
N ALA A 129 -18.59 -8.07 -7.22
CA ALA A 129 -17.93 -6.76 -7.13
C ALA A 129 -18.94 -5.61 -7.01
N VAL A 130 -20.08 -5.71 -7.69
CA VAL A 130 -21.16 -4.70 -7.55
C VAL A 130 -21.70 -4.64 -6.11
N ARG A 131 -21.94 -5.79 -5.47
CA ARG A 131 -22.45 -5.87 -4.09
C ARG A 131 -21.41 -5.37 -3.07
N GLN A 132 -20.13 -5.66 -3.28
CA GLN A 132 -19.02 -5.11 -2.50
C GLN A 132 -19.00 -3.58 -2.56
N ALA A 133 -19.00 -3.02 -3.77
CA ALA A 133 -18.97 -1.57 -3.99
C ALA A 133 -20.17 -0.87 -3.35
N ARG A 134 -21.39 -1.38 -3.55
CA ARG A 134 -22.61 -0.80 -2.95
C ARG A 134 -22.57 -0.79 -1.43
N ALA A 135 -22.18 -1.90 -0.81
CA ALA A 135 -22.11 -2.00 0.64
C ALA A 135 -21.04 -1.08 1.25
N ALA A 136 -19.91 -0.90 0.57
CA ALA A 136 -18.91 0.09 0.97
C ALA A 136 -19.43 1.53 0.84
N GLU A 137 -20.09 1.86 -0.28
CA GLU A 137 -20.67 3.19 -0.51
C GLU A 137 -21.70 3.55 0.57
N GLU A 138 -22.59 2.63 0.93
CA GLU A 138 -23.60 2.82 1.98
C GLU A 138 -22.99 3.22 3.32
N VAL A 139 -21.91 2.57 3.73
CA VAL A 139 -21.17 2.88 4.97
C VAL A 139 -20.49 4.25 4.86
N LEU A 140 -19.86 4.54 3.71
CA LEU A 140 -19.09 5.77 3.49
C LEU A 140 -19.95 7.03 3.36
N ARG A 141 -21.26 6.91 3.07
CA ARG A 141 -22.19 8.05 2.99
C ARG A 141 -22.18 8.94 4.25
N ALA A 142 -21.79 8.39 5.40
CA ALA A 142 -21.59 9.14 6.64
C ALA A 142 -20.59 10.31 6.50
N LEU A 143 -19.63 10.23 5.58
CA LEU A 143 -18.63 11.28 5.33
C LEU A 143 -19.19 12.52 4.63
N LYS A 144 -20.36 12.41 3.95
CA LYS A 144 -20.99 13.51 3.21
C LYS A 144 -20.06 14.18 2.17
N VAL A 145 -19.24 13.38 1.50
CA VAL A 145 -18.35 13.79 0.40
C VAL A 145 -18.67 13.00 -0.87
N PRO A 146 -18.21 13.43 -2.06
CA PRO A 146 -18.31 12.62 -3.27
C PRO A 146 -17.62 11.25 -3.10
N ILE A 147 -18.33 10.19 -3.46
CA ILE A 147 -17.83 8.80 -3.42
C ILE A 147 -17.95 8.20 -4.82
N ARG A 148 -16.87 7.64 -5.35
CA ARG A 148 -16.84 6.92 -6.63
C ARG A 148 -16.07 5.62 -6.47
N ILE A 149 -16.78 4.50 -6.51
CA ILE A 149 -16.20 3.16 -6.47
C ILE A 149 -16.39 2.51 -7.83
N GLU A 150 -15.29 2.23 -8.51
CA GLU A 150 -15.29 1.53 -9.79
C GLU A 150 -15.42 0.02 -9.59
N VAL A 151 -16.01 -0.65 -10.56
CA VAL A 151 -16.22 -2.10 -10.54
C VAL A 151 -15.43 -2.74 -11.68
N GLU A 152 -14.55 -3.67 -11.33
CA GLU A 152 -13.76 -4.45 -12.27
C GLU A 152 -14.20 -5.92 -12.22
N HIS A 153 -14.46 -6.51 -13.38
CA HIS A 153 -14.70 -7.94 -13.49
C HIS A 153 -14.16 -8.45 -14.82
N TYR A 154 -13.80 -9.73 -14.85
CA TYR A 154 -13.21 -10.35 -16.03
C TYR A 154 -14.25 -11.21 -16.75
N GLU A 155 -14.60 -10.83 -17.98
CA GLU A 155 -15.51 -11.60 -18.86
C GLU A 155 -14.79 -12.24 -20.04
N GLY A 156 -13.49 -11.99 -20.21
CA GLY A 156 -12.68 -12.48 -21.33
C GLY A 156 -12.60 -14.01 -21.39
N ARG A 157 -12.46 -14.54 -22.61
CA ARG A 157 -12.23 -15.97 -22.85
C ARG A 157 -11.00 -16.17 -23.75
N PRO A 158 -10.06 -17.07 -23.40
CA PRO A 158 -10.00 -17.84 -22.15
C PRO A 158 -9.72 -16.95 -20.93
N ASP A 159 -10.24 -17.34 -19.75
CA ASP A 159 -9.96 -16.64 -18.49
C ASP A 159 -8.52 -16.96 -18.03
N PRO A 160 -7.63 -15.96 -17.88
CA PRO A 160 -6.23 -16.17 -17.55
C PRO A 160 -5.99 -16.41 -16.04
N HIS A 161 -7.02 -16.29 -15.19
CA HIS A 161 -6.90 -16.39 -13.74
C HIS A 161 -6.91 -17.86 -13.27
N LEU A 162 -6.00 -18.19 -12.36
CA LEU A 162 -5.82 -19.57 -11.88
C LEU A 162 -6.94 -20.03 -10.92
N GLY A 163 -7.71 -19.12 -10.35
CA GLY A 163 -8.81 -19.41 -9.43
C GLY A 163 -9.75 -18.22 -9.23
N PRO A 164 -10.88 -18.43 -8.53
CA PRO A 164 -11.79 -17.35 -8.15
C PRO A 164 -11.19 -16.44 -7.09
N GLY A 165 -11.58 -15.17 -7.13
CA GLY A 165 -11.14 -14.19 -6.15
C GLY A 165 -11.90 -12.87 -6.28
N SER A 166 -12.01 -12.14 -5.18
CA SER A 166 -12.61 -10.81 -5.15
C SER A 166 -12.01 -9.97 -4.03
N GLY A 167 -12.19 -8.66 -4.12
CA GLY A 167 -11.71 -7.73 -3.12
C GLY A 167 -12.18 -6.32 -3.42
N ILE A 168 -11.85 -5.41 -2.51
CA ILE A 168 -12.11 -4.00 -2.68
C ILE A 168 -10.99 -3.21 -2.01
N THR A 169 -10.51 -2.19 -2.69
CA THR A 169 -9.62 -1.17 -2.14
C THR A 169 -10.30 0.18 -2.25
N LEU A 170 -10.31 0.93 -1.17
CA LEU A 170 -10.87 2.27 -1.04
C LEU A 170 -9.73 3.24 -0.69
N TRP A 171 -9.83 4.49 -1.14
CA TRP A 171 -8.90 5.54 -0.75
C TRP A 171 -9.63 6.87 -0.57
N ALA A 172 -9.40 7.52 0.57
CA ALA A 172 -9.88 8.87 0.84
C ALA A 172 -8.82 9.89 0.41
N ILE A 173 -9.21 10.81 -0.47
CA ILE A 173 -8.40 11.99 -0.79
C ILE A 173 -8.75 13.06 0.24
N THR A 174 -7.75 13.54 0.96
CA THR A 174 -7.89 14.57 2.00
C THR A 174 -7.12 15.83 1.61
N GLU A 175 -7.32 16.92 2.35
CA GLU A 175 -6.58 18.17 2.12
C GLU A 175 -5.06 17.98 2.12
N ARG A 176 -4.54 17.02 2.89
CA ARG A 176 -3.09 16.88 3.13
C ARG A 176 -2.54 15.49 2.83
N SER A 177 -3.37 14.47 2.73
CA SER A 177 -2.93 13.08 2.57
C SER A 177 -3.90 12.20 1.77
N ILE A 178 -3.54 10.93 1.62
CA ILE A 178 -4.38 9.87 1.08
C ILE A 178 -4.34 8.71 2.08
N LEU A 179 -5.51 8.20 2.46
CA LEU A 179 -5.65 7.07 3.38
C LEU A 179 -6.39 5.94 2.70
N GLY A 180 -5.93 4.71 2.90
CA GLY A 180 -6.52 3.50 2.34
C GLY A 180 -7.39 2.70 3.31
N GLY A 181 -8.25 1.86 2.75
CA GLY A 181 -8.88 0.76 3.44
C GLY A 181 -9.27 -0.33 2.46
N ASP A 182 -9.04 -1.59 2.82
CA ASP A 182 -9.29 -2.72 1.93
C ASP A 182 -9.87 -3.92 2.66
N SER A 183 -10.41 -4.86 1.87
CA SER A 183 -10.82 -6.17 2.35
C SER A 183 -10.86 -7.15 1.17
N LEU A 184 -10.50 -8.41 1.46
CA LEU A 184 -10.53 -9.51 0.50
C LEU A 184 -11.79 -10.36 0.71
N GLY A 185 -12.30 -10.88 -0.40
CA GLY A 185 -13.31 -11.93 -0.39
C GLY A 185 -12.69 -13.28 -0.02
N GLU A 186 -13.44 -14.08 0.73
CA GLU A 186 -13.06 -15.43 1.14
C GLU A 186 -14.27 -16.36 1.01
N ARG A 187 -14.02 -17.68 0.97
CA ARG A 187 -15.08 -18.66 0.81
C ARG A 187 -16.04 -18.60 2.01
N GLY A 188 -17.31 -18.36 1.73
CA GLY A 188 -18.37 -18.28 2.75
C GLY A 188 -18.62 -16.86 3.29
N LYS A 189 -17.77 -15.88 2.98
CA LYS A 189 -17.96 -14.49 3.36
C LYS A 189 -18.85 -13.74 2.35
N PRO A 190 -19.93 -13.08 2.78
CA PRO A 190 -20.77 -12.28 1.90
C PRO A 190 -20.01 -11.11 1.25
N ALA A 191 -20.33 -10.80 -0.01
CA ALA A 191 -19.76 -9.66 -0.74
C ALA A 191 -20.00 -8.32 -0.01
N GLU A 192 -21.18 -8.13 0.59
CA GLU A 192 -21.50 -6.93 1.36
C GLU A 192 -20.61 -6.78 2.59
N GLN A 193 -20.26 -7.90 3.23
CA GLN A 193 -19.38 -7.89 4.40
C GLN A 193 -17.97 -7.43 4.01
N VAL A 194 -17.45 -7.89 2.86
CA VAL A 194 -16.17 -7.42 2.31
C VAL A 194 -16.19 -5.90 2.08
N GLY A 195 -17.26 -5.38 1.46
CA GLY A 195 -17.45 -3.94 1.24
C GLY A 195 -17.48 -3.14 2.55
N LYS A 196 -18.27 -3.61 3.53
CA LYS A 196 -18.43 -2.96 4.84
C LYS A 196 -17.12 -2.93 5.62
N GLU A 197 -16.36 -4.01 5.60
CA GLU A 197 -15.07 -4.08 6.31
C GLU A 197 -14.05 -3.11 5.74
N ALA A 198 -13.91 -3.04 4.42
CA ALA A 198 -13.00 -2.07 3.80
C ALA A 198 -13.39 -0.62 4.14
N ALA A 199 -14.68 -0.31 4.06
CA ALA A 199 -15.19 1.01 4.43
C ALA A 199 -14.98 1.31 5.92
N SER A 200 -15.23 0.34 6.80
CA SER A 200 -15.03 0.49 8.24
C SER A 200 -13.55 0.67 8.58
N ALA A 201 -12.65 -0.02 7.88
CA ALA A 201 -11.22 0.15 8.03
C ALA A 201 -10.77 1.57 7.66
N LEU A 202 -11.22 2.07 6.51
CA LEU A 202 -10.95 3.44 6.09
C LEU A 202 -11.49 4.48 7.09
N LEU A 203 -12.75 4.32 7.55
CA LEU A 203 -13.37 5.24 8.51
C LEU A 203 -12.67 5.24 9.86
N ARG A 204 -12.25 4.08 10.36
CA ARG A 204 -11.50 3.96 11.61
C ARG A 204 -10.21 4.76 11.52
N ASP A 205 -9.45 4.60 10.46
CA ASP A 205 -8.16 5.27 10.31
C ASP A 205 -8.33 6.78 10.08
N LEU A 206 -9.35 7.19 9.30
CA LEU A 206 -9.74 8.60 9.16
C LEU A 206 -10.14 9.25 10.48
N SER A 207 -10.80 8.52 11.38
CA SER A 207 -11.27 9.05 12.67
C SER A 207 -10.14 9.50 13.59
N THR A 208 -8.91 9.02 13.36
CA THR A 208 -7.73 9.41 14.12
C THR A 208 -7.25 10.83 13.81
N GLY A 209 -7.64 11.39 12.66
CA GLY A 209 -7.14 12.69 12.16
C GLY A 209 -5.69 12.66 11.67
N MET A 210 -5.02 11.51 11.74
CA MET A 210 -3.65 11.33 11.28
C MET A 210 -3.57 11.30 9.76
N ALA A 211 -2.39 11.58 9.22
CA ALA A 211 -2.20 11.64 7.77
C ALA A 211 -2.13 10.26 7.12
N LEU A 212 -1.66 9.23 7.83
CA LEU A 212 -1.42 7.91 7.27
C LEU A 212 -2.39 6.89 7.90
N ASP A 213 -2.94 6.01 7.08
CA ASP A 213 -3.63 4.81 7.54
C ASP A 213 -2.63 3.78 8.11
N SER A 214 -3.16 2.67 8.63
CA SER A 214 -2.39 1.63 9.31
C SER A 214 -1.32 0.96 8.42
N HIS A 215 -1.55 0.86 7.10
CA HIS A 215 -0.63 0.29 6.11
C HIS A 215 0.33 1.33 5.50
N ALA A 216 0.02 2.63 5.57
CA ALA A 216 0.98 3.66 5.19
C ALA A 216 1.93 3.99 6.36
N SER A 217 1.43 3.82 7.59
CA SER A 217 2.15 4.12 8.84
C SER A 217 3.41 3.29 9.03
N ASP A 218 3.44 2.06 8.54
CA ASP A 218 4.62 1.18 8.55
C ASP A 218 5.49 1.37 7.30
N MET A 219 4.88 1.44 6.11
CA MET A 219 5.63 1.50 4.84
C MET A 219 6.46 2.77 4.69
N LEU A 220 5.93 3.94 5.09
CA LEU A 220 6.60 5.22 4.87
C LEU A 220 7.83 5.43 5.77
N LEU A 221 7.96 4.67 6.86
CA LEU A 221 9.09 4.81 7.80
C LEU A 221 10.44 4.58 7.13
N VAL A 222 10.51 3.58 6.25
CA VAL A 222 11.75 3.28 5.50
C VAL A 222 12.12 4.45 4.60
N TYR A 223 11.17 4.99 3.84
CA TYR A 223 11.44 6.12 2.93
C TYR A 223 11.80 7.40 3.70
N ALA A 224 11.19 7.64 4.86
CA ALA A 224 11.54 8.76 5.73
C ALA A 224 12.97 8.64 6.29
N ALA A 225 13.43 7.42 6.60
CA ALA A 225 14.80 7.17 7.04
C ALA A 225 15.83 7.32 5.90
N LEU A 226 15.45 6.99 4.66
CA LEU A 226 16.29 7.17 3.47
C LEU A 226 16.36 8.65 3.03
N ALA A 227 15.31 9.43 3.26
CA ALA A 227 15.23 10.83 2.88
C ALA A 227 16.19 11.71 3.70
N SER A 228 16.91 12.61 3.02
CA SER A 228 17.83 13.54 3.68
C SER A 228 17.06 14.67 4.37
N GLY A 229 17.12 14.72 5.69
CA GLY A 229 16.46 15.75 6.51
C GLY A 229 15.53 15.14 7.57
N THR A 230 14.55 15.91 8.04
CA THR A 230 13.62 15.48 9.10
C THR A 230 12.22 15.32 8.54
N SER A 231 11.70 14.10 8.56
CA SER A 231 10.32 13.77 8.22
C SER A 231 9.46 13.68 9.47
N ARG A 232 8.19 14.09 9.37
CA ARG A 232 7.18 13.96 10.42
C ARG A 232 5.96 13.23 9.88
N LEU A 233 5.69 12.05 10.43
CA LEU A 233 4.65 11.13 9.98
C LEU A 233 3.64 10.89 11.12
N GLY A 234 2.42 11.35 10.94
CA GLY A 234 1.28 11.02 11.79
C GLY A 234 0.58 9.78 11.26
N GLY A 235 0.64 8.69 12.01
CA GLY A 235 0.06 7.40 11.64
C GLY A 235 -1.15 7.02 12.49
N ALA A 236 -2.15 6.42 11.86
CA ALA A 236 -3.40 5.99 12.52
C ALA A 236 -3.17 4.90 13.57
N SER A 237 -2.16 4.03 13.39
CA SER A 237 -1.86 2.93 14.30
C SER A 237 -0.37 2.59 14.34
N LEU A 238 0.20 2.57 15.54
CA LEU A 238 1.54 2.03 15.79
C LEU A 238 1.49 0.50 15.94
N THR A 239 1.30 -0.17 14.79
CA THR A 239 1.20 -1.63 14.68
C THR A 239 2.49 -2.34 15.10
N SER A 240 2.41 -3.64 15.38
CA SER A 240 3.59 -4.50 15.57
C SER A 240 4.57 -4.43 14.39
N HIS A 241 4.07 -4.38 13.15
CA HIS A 241 4.88 -4.23 11.95
C HIS A 241 5.65 -2.90 11.94
N ALA A 242 4.97 -1.78 12.22
CA ALA A 242 5.61 -0.47 12.30
C ALA A 242 6.72 -0.44 13.37
N ARG A 243 6.48 -1.08 14.53
CA ARG A 243 7.50 -1.21 15.60
C ARG A 243 8.72 -1.99 15.13
N THR A 244 8.50 -3.15 14.50
CA THR A 244 9.59 -3.95 13.94
C THR A 244 10.38 -3.18 12.89
N VAL A 245 9.72 -2.41 12.02
CA VAL A 245 10.41 -1.55 11.04
C VAL A 245 11.27 -0.49 11.74
N ILE A 246 10.76 0.18 12.78
CA ILE A 246 11.53 1.17 13.56
C ILE A 246 12.77 0.52 14.18
N ASP A 247 12.62 -0.65 14.79
CA ASP A 247 13.72 -1.36 15.45
C ASP A 247 14.79 -1.81 14.43
N LEU A 248 14.37 -2.28 13.25
CA LEU A 248 15.27 -2.63 12.16
C LEU A 248 16.03 -1.42 11.62
N ILE A 249 15.35 -0.27 11.44
CA ILE A 249 16.02 0.96 10.99
C ILE A 249 17.09 1.37 12.00
N LYS A 250 16.80 1.35 13.31
CA LYS A 250 17.77 1.66 14.37
C LYS A 250 18.96 0.70 14.38
N MET A 251 18.72 -0.58 14.10
CA MET A 251 19.76 -1.61 14.07
C MET A 251 20.68 -1.47 12.85
N ILE A 252 20.10 -1.21 11.67
CA ILE A 252 20.84 -1.18 10.40
C ILE A 252 21.49 0.19 10.18
N SER A 253 20.89 1.27 10.67
CA SER A 253 21.33 2.64 10.43
C SER A 253 21.38 3.46 11.71
N PRO A 254 22.41 3.25 12.57
CA PRO A 254 22.49 3.89 13.88
C PRO A 254 22.54 5.43 13.86
N LYS A 255 22.82 6.03 12.71
CA LYS A 255 22.82 7.48 12.51
C LYS A 255 21.43 8.07 12.28
N VAL A 256 20.43 7.24 11.98
CA VAL A 256 19.03 7.68 11.84
C VAL A 256 18.44 7.89 13.23
N SER A 257 17.95 9.10 13.49
CA SER A 257 17.26 9.43 14.75
C SER A 257 15.76 9.25 14.54
N ILE A 258 15.12 8.47 15.42
CA ILE A 258 13.67 8.24 15.40
C ILE A 258 13.10 8.55 16.78
N ARG A 259 12.15 9.48 16.84
CA ARG A 259 11.34 9.79 18.01
C ARG A 259 9.89 9.47 17.72
N ILE A 260 9.23 8.80 18.66
CA ILE A 260 7.82 8.42 18.56
C ILE A 260 7.07 9.02 19.74
N GLU A 261 5.96 9.69 19.45
CA GLU A 261 5.00 10.19 20.43
C GLU A 261 3.64 9.50 20.23
N GLY A 262 2.99 9.07 21.31
CA GLY A 262 1.73 8.31 21.24
C GLY A 262 1.93 6.82 20.93
N GLY A 263 0.95 6.20 20.26
CA GLY A 263 1.03 4.80 19.84
C GLY A 263 0.79 3.75 20.94
N ALA A 264 0.29 4.14 22.11
CA ALA A 264 -0.12 3.19 23.14
C ALA A 264 -1.28 2.31 22.65
N ASN A 265 -1.27 1.02 22.96
CA ASN A 265 -2.29 0.04 22.54
C ASN A 265 -2.60 0.07 21.03
N GLU A 266 -1.55 0.16 20.20
CA GLU A 266 -1.67 0.29 18.74
C GLU A 266 -2.47 1.52 18.29
N GLY A 267 -2.54 2.57 19.12
CA GLY A 267 -3.20 3.82 18.79
C GLY A 267 -2.42 4.72 17.82
N PRO A 268 -2.96 5.92 17.53
CA PRO A 268 -2.32 6.88 16.66
C PRO A 268 -1.02 7.42 17.27
N PHE A 269 -0.07 7.75 16.40
CA PHE A 269 1.27 8.19 16.79
C PHE A 269 1.83 9.24 15.85
N LEU A 270 2.82 9.99 16.34
CA LEU A 270 3.67 10.86 15.55
C LEU A 270 5.09 10.30 15.54
N ALA A 271 5.66 10.09 14.37
CA ALA A 271 7.06 9.76 14.19
C ALA A 271 7.83 10.94 13.61
N GLU A 272 8.89 11.36 14.30
CA GLU A 272 9.88 12.29 13.78
C GLU A 272 11.16 11.49 13.44
N ILE A 273 11.55 11.53 12.17
CA ILE A 273 12.61 10.70 11.62
C ILE A 273 13.62 11.62 10.93
N GLN A 274 14.82 11.71 11.50
CA GLN A 274 15.94 12.41 10.88
C GLN A 274 16.83 11.40 10.17
N GLY A 275 16.77 11.39 8.83
CA GLY A 275 17.37 10.39 7.97
C GLY A 275 18.36 10.95 6.94
N GLY A 276 18.79 10.07 6.03
CA GLY A 276 19.58 10.41 4.85
C GLY A 276 20.42 9.25 4.33
N LEU A 277 20.71 9.26 3.03
CA LEU A 277 21.52 8.21 2.38
C LEU A 277 22.94 8.07 2.96
N GLY A 278 23.53 9.14 3.48
CA GLY A 278 24.83 9.10 4.18
C GLY A 278 24.76 8.60 5.63
N ALA A 279 23.55 8.29 6.11
CA ALA A 279 23.28 7.73 7.44
C ALA A 279 23.18 6.19 7.43
N LEU A 280 23.05 5.58 6.24
CA LEU A 280 23.09 4.14 5.97
C LEU A 280 24.52 3.68 5.67
#